data_AF-A0A2A2SEF8-F1
#
_entry.id   AF-A0A2A2SEF8-F1
#
_cell.length_a   1.000
_cell.length_b   1.000
_cell.length_c   1.000
_cell.angle_alpha   90.00
_cell.angle_beta   90.00
_cell.angle_gamma   90.00
#
_symmetry.space_group_name_H-M   'P 1'
#
loop_
_entity.id
_entity.type
_entity.pdbx_description
1 polymer ?
#
loop_
_entity_poly.entity_id
_entity_poly.type
_entity_poly.pdbx_seq_one_letter_code
_entity_poly.pdbx_strand_id
1 'polypeptide(L)'
;MRRSWSSFGRSYALELAGDSVTLLIDRAPAVTLSLAEWNAVRAGLNDLARERAAASGPTDMVDRPLVPNNGKPWTEELDRELCRRWYAGEGLASLAVVLGRTEGGVASRLVRLDCVADRDEARARR
;
A
#
# COMPACT_ATOMS: atom_id res chain seq x y z
N MET A 1 -23.27 11.15 11.14
CA MET A 1 -21.87 11.57 10.90
C MET A 1 -21.34 10.82 9.67
N ARG A 2 -20.53 11.45 8.80
CA ARG A 2 -20.00 10.81 7.58
C ARG A 2 -18.48 10.78 7.57
N ARG A 3 -17.89 9.65 7.20
CA ARG A 3 -16.46 9.49 6.93
C ARG A 3 -16.29 8.94 5.53
N SER A 4 -15.34 9.45 4.74
CA SER A 4 -15.10 8.98 3.37
C SER A 4 -13.62 8.84 3.08
N TRP A 5 -13.28 7.87 2.23
CA TRP A 5 -11.92 7.60 1.79
C TRP A 5 -11.95 7.02 0.37
N SER A 6 -10.81 7.03 -0.31
CA SER A 6 -10.65 6.42 -1.63
C SER A 6 -9.52 5.40 -1.58
N SER A 7 -9.67 4.29 -2.31
CA SER A 7 -8.66 3.24 -2.38
C SER A 7 -8.81 2.46 -3.69
N PHE A 8 -7.69 2.14 -4.37
CA PHE A 8 -7.66 1.38 -5.62
C PHE A 8 -8.68 1.87 -6.68
N GLY A 9 -8.81 3.18 -6.86
CA GLY A 9 -9.74 3.78 -7.82
C GLY A 9 -11.22 3.73 -7.44
N ARG A 10 -11.56 3.22 -6.26
CA ARG A 10 -12.93 3.21 -5.71
C ARG A 10 -13.09 4.21 -4.59
N SER A 11 -14.29 4.79 -4.51
CA SER A 11 -14.66 5.71 -3.43
C SER A 11 -15.50 4.99 -2.40
N TYR A 12 -15.21 5.21 -1.13
CA TYR A 12 -15.91 4.60 -0.01
C TYR A 12 -16.42 5.67 0.95
N ALA A 13 -17.54 5.41 1.59
CA ALA A 13 -18.02 6.24 2.70
C ALA A 13 -18.75 5.40 3.74
N LEU A 14 -18.65 5.82 5.00
CA LEU A 14 -19.50 5.36 6.09
C LEU A 14 -20.43 6.48 6.49
N GLU A 15 -21.72 6.20 6.50
CA GLU A 15 -22.77 7.12 6.96
C GLU A 15 -23.41 6.54 8.21
N LEU A 16 -23.36 7.31 9.30
CA LEU A 16 -23.99 6.96 10.57
C LEU A 16 -25.37 7.63 10.65
N ALA A 17 -26.40 6.82 10.84
CA ALA A 17 -27.79 7.22 11.04
C ALA A 17 -28.37 6.47 12.25
N GLY A 18 -28.43 7.14 13.40
CA GLY A 18 -28.80 6.50 14.66
C GLY A 18 -27.78 5.43 15.06
N ASP A 19 -28.27 4.21 15.32
CA ASP A 19 -27.43 3.04 15.62
C ASP A 19 -26.97 2.29 14.37
N SER A 20 -27.48 2.68 13.19
CA SER A 20 -27.11 2.06 11.93
C SER A 20 -25.96 2.79 11.25
N VAL A 21 -25.07 2.00 10.66
CA VAL A 21 -23.95 2.47 9.85
C VAL A 21 -24.05 1.84 8.47
N THR A 22 -24.06 2.67 7.43
CA THR A 22 -24.11 2.23 6.03
C THR A 22 -22.75 2.46 5.38
N LEU A 23 -22.19 1.39 4.79
CA LEU A 23 -21.06 1.49 3.87
C LEU A 23 -21.60 1.79 2.47
N LEU A 24 -21.08 2.86 1.87
CA LEU A 24 -21.29 3.22 0.48
C LEU A 24 -20.03 2.91 -0.31
N ILE A 25 -20.20 2.36 -1.52
CA ILE A 25 -19.16 2.15 -2.52
C ILE A 25 -19.58 2.91 -3.76
N ASP A 26 -18.72 3.80 -4.24
CA ASP A 26 -18.99 4.69 -5.38
C ASP A 26 -20.35 5.41 -5.25
N ARG A 27 -20.63 5.87 -4.01
CA ARG A 27 -21.88 6.54 -3.57
C ARG A 27 -23.14 5.66 -3.57
N ALA A 28 -23.05 4.38 -3.92
CA ALA A 28 -24.15 3.43 -3.78
C ALA A 28 -24.10 2.72 -2.42
N PRO A 29 -25.23 2.55 -1.71
CA PRO A 29 -25.26 1.79 -0.46
C PRO A 29 -24.93 0.32 -0.75
N ALA A 30 -23.89 -0.20 -0.11
CA ALA A 30 -23.45 -1.58 -0.27
C ALA A 30 -23.94 -2.48 0.86
N VAL A 31 -23.87 -1.99 2.11
CA VAL A 31 -24.29 -2.75 3.29
C VAL A 31 -24.65 -1.79 4.43
N THR A 32 -25.70 -2.12 5.16
CA THR A 32 -26.16 -1.39 6.35
C THR A 32 -26.28 -2.36 7.50
N LEU A 33 -25.63 -2.05 8.62
CA LEU A 33 -25.65 -2.85 9.84
C LEU A 33 -25.63 -1.91 11.05
N SER A 34 -26.02 -2.41 12.21
CA SER A 34 -25.80 -1.72 13.49
C SER A 34 -24.31 -1.58 13.82
N LEU A 35 -23.96 -0.67 14.72
CA LEU A 35 -22.59 -0.52 15.20
C LEU A 35 -22.05 -1.80 15.85
N ALA A 36 -22.89 -2.54 16.57
CA ALA A 36 -22.54 -3.82 17.19
C ALA A 36 -22.21 -4.89 16.14
N GLU A 37 -23.03 -5.00 15.09
CA GLU A 37 -22.79 -5.93 13.98
C GLU A 37 -21.52 -5.56 13.20
N TRP A 38 -21.27 -4.28 12.93
CA TRP A 38 -20.01 -3.84 12.31
C TRP A 38 -18.77 -4.21 13.15
N ASN A 39 -18.88 -4.11 14.47
CA ASN A 39 -17.80 -4.54 15.37
C ASN A 39 -17.58 -6.06 15.31
N ALA A 40 -18.65 -6.85 15.23
CA ALA A 40 -18.57 -8.29 15.07
C ALA A 40 -17.94 -8.68 13.73
N VAL A 41 -18.34 -8.04 12.62
CA VAL A 41 -17.73 -8.26 11.29
C VAL A 41 -16.24 -7.93 11.32
N ARG A 42 -15.85 -6.79 11.91
CA ARG A 42 -14.44 -6.41 12.06
C ARG A 42 -13.66 -7.44 12.86
N ALA A 43 -14.21 -7.94 13.96
CA ALA A 43 -13.58 -8.98 14.77
C ALA A 43 -13.37 -10.26 13.96
N GLY A 44 -14.41 -10.77 13.29
CA GLY A 44 -14.32 -11.98 12.47
C GLY A 44 -13.31 -11.85 11.30
N LEU A 45 -13.26 -10.69 10.63
CA LEU A 45 -12.27 -10.46 9.57
C LEU A 45 -10.83 -10.44 10.10
N ASN A 46 -10.60 -9.89 11.30
CA ASN A 46 -9.29 -9.93 11.95
C ASN A 46 -8.91 -11.36 12.35
N ASP A 47 -9.87 -12.15 12.81
CA ASP A 47 -9.63 -13.54 13.21
C ASP A 47 -9.28 -14.39 11.99
N LEU A 48 -10.04 -14.27 10.89
CA LEU A 48 -9.73 -14.92 9.62
C LEU A 48 -8.34 -14.52 9.08
N ALA A 49 -7.97 -13.25 9.21
CA ALA A 49 -6.64 -12.80 8.80
C ALA A 49 -5.53 -13.44 9.64
N ARG A 50 -5.74 -13.59 10.96
CA ARG A 50 -4.80 -14.30 11.85
C ARG A 50 -4.71 -15.78 11.51
N GLU A 51 -5.84 -16.45 11.27
CA GLU A 51 -5.87 -17.86 10.87
C GLU A 51 -5.15 -18.08 9.54
N ARG A 52 -5.36 -17.21 8.55
CA ARG A 52 -4.62 -17.26 7.29
C ARG A 52 -3.13 -17.03 7.47
N ALA A 53 -2.74 -16.05 8.28
CA ALA A 53 -1.32 -15.82 8.59
C ALA A 53 -0.68 -17.03 9.30
N ALA A 54 -1.39 -17.66 10.23
CA ALA A 54 -0.93 -18.86 10.93
C ALA A 54 -0.84 -20.08 9.99
N ALA A 55 -1.80 -20.25 9.08
CA ALA A 55 -1.82 -21.31 8.08
C ALA A 55 -0.74 -21.12 7.00
N SER A 56 -0.31 -19.88 6.74
CA SER A 56 0.77 -19.56 5.81
C SER A 56 2.19 -19.69 6.39
N GLY A 57 2.35 -20.16 7.64
CA GLY A 57 3.66 -20.24 8.30
C GLY A 57 4.37 -18.87 8.39
N PRO A 58 5.65 -18.80 8.83
CA PRO A 58 6.43 -17.58 8.74
C PRO A 58 6.77 -17.31 7.27
N THR A 59 5.80 -16.73 6.55
CA THR A 59 5.88 -16.21 5.19
C THR A 59 6.29 -17.23 4.13
N ASP A 60 5.32 -17.63 3.29
CA ASP A 60 5.46 -17.62 1.83
C ASP A 60 5.85 -16.21 1.33
N MET A 61 6.98 -15.69 1.82
CA MET A 61 7.84 -14.89 0.97
C MET A 61 8.23 -15.87 -0.12
N VAL A 62 7.58 -15.74 -1.29
CA VAL A 62 8.14 -16.18 -2.56
C VAL A 62 9.64 -16.01 -2.41
N ASP A 63 10.38 -17.12 -2.57
CA ASP A 63 11.84 -17.20 -2.57
C ASP A 63 12.36 -16.33 -3.73
N ARG A 64 12.17 -15.02 -3.57
CA ARG A 64 12.57 -14.00 -4.50
C ARG A 64 13.99 -13.73 -4.04
N PRO A 65 14.99 -13.96 -4.90
CA PRO A 65 16.38 -13.79 -4.52
C PRO A 65 16.53 -12.45 -3.83
N LEU A 66 17.05 -12.48 -2.59
CA LEU A 66 17.27 -11.29 -1.78
C LEU A 66 18.14 -10.35 -2.60
N VAL A 67 17.55 -9.28 -3.11
CA VAL A 67 18.30 -8.25 -3.84
C VAL A 67 19.40 -7.71 -2.91
N PRO A 68 20.60 -7.36 -3.42
CA PRO A 68 21.80 -7.15 -2.60
C PRO A 68 21.67 -6.15 -1.45
N ASN A 69 20.73 -5.21 -1.55
CA ASN A 69 20.48 -4.18 -0.54
C ASN A 69 19.07 -4.28 0.08
N ASN A 70 18.43 -5.45 0.09
CA ASN A 70 17.17 -5.64 0.80
C ASN A 70 17.36 -5.37 2.31
N GLY A 71 16.47 -4.57 2.91
CA GLY A 71 16.52 -4.24 4.35
C GLY A 71 17.63 -3.28 4.81
N LYS A 72 18.65 -2.99 4.00
CA LYS A 72 19.70 -2.02 4.35
C LYS A 72 19.14 -0.59 4.46
N PRO A 73 19.66 0.29 5.33
CA PRO A 73 19.23 1.69 5.37
C PRO A 73 19.50 2.40 4.04
N TRP A 74 18.73 3.46 3.75
CA TRP A 74 19.05 4.38 2.66
C TRP A 74 20.12 5.35 3.14
N THR A 75 21.15 5.56 2.32
CA THR A 75 22.21 6.54 2.58
C THR A 75 21.99 7.77 1.72
N GLU A 76 22.55 8.91 2.12
CA GLU A 76 22.51 10.14 1.31
C GLU A 76 23.09 9.92 -0.10
N GLU A 77 24.13 9.08 -0.22
CA GLU A 77 24.70 8.70 -1.52
C GLU A 77 23.68 7.96 -2.40
N LEU A 78 22.96 6.99 -1.82
CA LEU A 78 21.92 6.26 -2.55
C LEU A 78 20.76 7.16 -2.95
N ASP A 79 20.41 8.14 -2.11
CA ASP A 79 19.36 9.12 -2.43
C ASP A 79 19.79 10.03 -3.57
N ARG A 80 21.03 10.55 -3.54
CA ARG A 80 21.59 11.37 -4.64
C ARG A 80 21.59 10.60 -5.95
N GLU A 81 22.06 9.35 -5.92
CA GLU A 81 22.10 8.51 -7.11
C GLU A 81 20.69 8.17 -7.64
N LEU A 82 19.75 7.87 -6.74
CA LEU A 82 18.34 7.64 -7.09
C LEU A 82 17.72 8.86 -7.77
N CYS A 83 17.84 10.05 -7.16
CA CYS A 83 17.31 11.29 -7.74
C CYS A 83 17.94 11.58 -9.09
N ARG A 84 19.28 11.51 -9.19
CA ARG A 84 20.02 11.78 -10.43
C ARG A 84 19.52 10.92 -11.59
N ARG A 85 19.36 9.62 -11.36
CA ARG A 85 18.90 8.67 -12.40
C ARG A 85 17.41 8.82 -12.73
N TRP A 86 16.58 9.08 -11.73
CA TRP A 86 15.16 9.37 -11.95
C TRP A 86 14.95 10.61 -12.81
N TYR A 87 15.69 11.70 -12.54
CA TYR A 87 15.66 12.91 -13.36
C TYR A 87 16.32 12.73 -14.73
N ALA A 88 17.23 11.77 -14.87
CA ALA A 88 17.75 11.35 -16.17
C ALA A 88 16.74 10.49 -16.99
N GLY A 89 15.57 10.19 -16.41
CA GLY A 89 14.48 9.49 -17.10
C GLY A 89 14.51 7.97 -16.97
N GLU A 90 15.35 7.40 -16.08
CA GLU A 90 15.34 5.95 -15.85
C GLU A 90 14.02 5.49 -15.23
N GLY A 91 13.54 4.32 -15.68
CA GLY A 91 12.33 3.67 -15.18
C GLY A 91 12.53 2.96 -13.84
N LEU A 92 11.42 2.74 -13.13
CA LEU A 92 11.42 2.17 -11.78
C LEU A 92 12.09 0.79 -11.71
N ALA A 93 11.87 -0.05 -12.72
CA ALA A 93 12.46 -1.39 -12.78
C ALA A 93 13.99 -1.33 -12.96
N SER A 94 14.49 -0.44 -13.83
CA SER A 94 15.92 -0.20 -14.02
C SER A 94 16.58 0.24 -12.71
N LEU A 95 15.97 1.21 -12.04
CA LEU A 95 16.47 1.74 -10.77
C LEU A 95 16.52 0.67 -9.68
N ALA A 96 15.51 -0.21 -9.61
CA ALA A 96 15.49 -1.32 -8.67
C ALA A 96 16.68 -2.27 -8.87
N VAL A 97 16.96 -2.63 -10.14
CA VAL A 97 18.10 -3.50 -10.50
C VAL A 97 19.43 -2.83 -10.15
N VAL A 98 19.63 -1.58 -10.60
CA VAL A 98 20.89 -0.85 -10.41
C VAL A 98 21.20 -0.62 -8.94
N LEU A 99 20.20 -0.24 -8.14
CA LEU A 99 20.40 0.04 -6.71
C LEU A 99 20.39 -1.23 -5.84
N GLY A 100 20.12 -2.40 -6.44
CA GLY A 100 19.97 -3.67 -5.73
C GLY A 100 18.82 -3.62 -4.71
N ARG A 101 17.72 -2.94 -5.06
CA ARG A 101 16.53 -2.72 -4.22
C ARG A 101 15.29 -3.32 -4.86
N THR A 102 14.22 -3.44 -4.10
CA THR A 102 12.90 -3.80 -4.65
C THR A 102 12.24 -2.57 -5.26
N GLU A 103 11.42 -2.74 -6.31
CA GLU A 103 10.64 -1.64 -6.90
C GLU A 103 9.78 -0.91 -5.85
N GLY A 104 9.19 -1.66 -4.90
CA GLY A 104 8.42 -1.06 -3.81
C GLY A 104 9.28 -0.20 -2.87
N GLY A 105 10.52 -0.61 -2.61
CA GLY A 105 11.49 0.16 -1.84
C GLY A 105 11.91 1.45 -2.55
N VAL A 106 12.19 1.37 -3.85
CA VAL A 106 12.53 2.52 -4.69
C VAL A 106 11.36 3.49 -4.80
N ALA A 107 10.16 3.02 -5.16
CA ALA A 107 8.96 3.85 -5.26
C ALA A 107 8.64 4.56 -3.93
N SER A 108 8.74 3.84 -2.81
CA SER A 108 8.55 4.46 -1.50
C SER A 108 9.62 5.49 -1.16
N ARG A 109 10.84 5.36 -1.69
CA ARG A 109 11.90 6.33 -1.45
C ARG A 109 11.74 7.56 -2.32
N LEU A 110 11.35 7.42 -3.59
CA LEU A 110 11.06 8.54 -4.50
C LEU A 110 10.01 9.50 -3.92
N VAL A 111 8.93 8.96 -3.33
CA VAL A 111 7.91 9.77 -2.64
C VAL A 111 8.50 10.51 -1.43
N ARG A 112 9.36 9.85 -0.64
CA ARG A 112 10.00 10.48 0.53
C ARG A 112 11.01 11.56 0.18
N LEU A 113 11.58 11.50 -1.02
CA LEU A 113 12.51 12.49 -1.57
C LEU A 113 11.80 13.54 -2.42
N ASP A 114 10.46 13.54 -2.43
CA ASP A 114 9.62 14.48 -3.19
C ASP A 114 9.94 14.52 -4.71
N CYS A 115 10.41 13.39 -5.25
CA CYS A 115 10.71 13.26 -6.69
C CYS A 115 9.48 12.88 -7.52
N VAL A 116 8.42 12.42 -6.86
CA VAL A 116 7.11 12.03 -7.39
C VAL A 116 6.06 12.28 -6.31
N ALA A 117 4.82 12.55 -6.71
CA ALA A 117 3.73 12.80 -5.77
C ALA A 117 3.30 11.52 -5.03
N ASP A 118 3.29 10.39 -5.72
CA ASP A 118 2.90 9.10 -5.15
C ASP A 118 3.62 7.89 -5.81
N ARG A 119 3.35 6.71 -5.27
CA ARG A 119 3.98 5.46 -5.75
C ARG A 119 3.43 5.00 -7.10
N ASP A 120 2.24 5.43 -7.50
CA ASP A 120 1.62 5.03 -8.75
C ASP A 120 2.22 5.82 -9.93
N GLU A 121 2.55 7.09 -9.71
CA GLU A 121 3.40 7.88 -10.62
C GLU A 121 4.74 7.19 -10.88
N ALA A 122 5.41 6.71 -9.81
CA ALA A 122 6.65 5.97 -9.94
C ALA A 122 6.49 4.68 -10.77
N ARG A 123 5.38 3.95 -10.59
CA ARG A 123 5.09 2.68 -11.31
C ARG A 123 4.68 2.89 -12.76
N ALA A 124 4.12 4.05 -13.09
CA ALA A 124 3.76 4.40 -14.46
C ALA A 124 5.01 4.53 -15.36
N ARG A 125 6.19 4.84 -14.78
CA ARG A 125 7.47 4.90 -15.49
C ARG A 125 8.20 3.56 -15.42
N ARG A 126 8.04 2.74 -16.47
CA ARG A 126 8.70 1.43 -16.65
C ARG A 126 10.16 1.57 -17.04
#